data_AF-A0AA41FJS8-F1
#
_entry.id   AF-A0AA41FJS8-F1
#
_cell.length_a   1.000
_cell.length_b   1.000
_cell.length_c   1.000
_cell.angle_alpha   90.00
_cell.angle_beta   90.00
_cell.angle_gamma   90.00
#
_symmetry.space_group_name_H-M   'P 1'
#
loop_
_entity.id
_entity.type
_entity.pdbx_description
1 polymer ?
#
loop_
_entity_poly.entity_id
_entity_poly.type
_entity_poly.pdbx_seq_one_letter_code
_entity_poly.pdbx_strand_id
1 'polypeptide(L)'
;HARDHKQKGQHYRSRQWLVPQRGTQAEEVIKERIPWNTLLMLSFTGIYMALAKPLGVIEFMSGFLQNTIPANWILPGIVLIMCILSFFVSGSVIMPMMLPLMPVFSTASAVPMAAIYCAAQIGLTISSISPFSQGGAAALTGCTDEAVRKKLIKQQTILSCIFSVVIFIIAIAGGFSMLGDSI
;
A
#
# COMPACT_ATOMS: atom_id res chain seq x y z
N HIS A 1 47.60 41.17 10.88
CA HIS A 1 46.65 41.27 9.75
C HIS A 1 45.84 39.99 9.45
N ALA A 2 46.37 38.76 9.60
CA ALA A 2 45.61 37.54 9.26
C ALA A 2 44.61 37.01 10.33
N ARG A 3 44.69 37.47 11.58
CA ARG A 3 43.79 36.98 12.67
C ARG A 3 42.42 37.65 12.70
N ASP A 4 42.31 38.86 12.18
CA ASP A 4 41.07 39.67 12.20
C ASP A 4 39.99 39.15 11.23
N HIS A 5 40.42 38.58 10.10
CA HIS A 5 39.51 37.99 9.11
C HIS A 5 38.83 36.71 9.60
N LYS A 6 39.45 35.95 10.52
CA LYS A 6 38.83 34.75 11.10
C LYS A 6 37.73 35.08 12.11
N GLN A 7 37.89 36.14 12.90
CA GLN A 7 36.87 36.55 13.87
C GLN A 7 35.60 37.10 13.18
N LYS A 8 35.76 37.89 12.11
CA LYS A 8 34.61 38.40 11.33
C LYS A 8 33.81 37.27 10.64
N GLY A 9 34.49 36.22 10.16
CA GLY A 9 33.83 35.06 9.55
C GLY A 9 33.04 34.17 10.52
N GLN A 10 33.46 34.09 11.80
CA GLN A 10 32.70 33.37 12.83
C GLN A 10 31.52 34.18 13.37
N HIS A 11 31.63 35.52 13.37
CA HIS A 11 30.52 36.38 13.78
C HIS A 11 29.37 36.41 12.77
N TYR A 12 29.64 36.20 11.48
CA TYR A 12 28.61 36.02 10.45
C TYR A 12 27.91 34.65 10.54
N ARG A 13 28.68 33.58 10.79
CA ARG A 13 28.16 32.21 10.84
C ARG A 13 27.29 31.93 12.09
N SER A 14 27.47 32.69 13.16
CA SER A 14 26.68 32.59 14.40
C SER A 14 25.33 33.32 14.32
N ARG A 15 25.13 34.24 13.36
CA ARG A 15 23.85 34.94 13.15
C ARG A 15 22.91 34.25 12.16
N GLN A 16 23.38 33.21 11.47
CA GLN A 16 22.59 32.47 10.48
C GLN A 16 21.47 31.61 11.11
N TRP A 17 21.53 31.38 12.42
CA TRP A 17 20.55 30.61 13.20
C TRP A 17 19.38 31.45 13.76
N LEU A 18 19.40 32.77 13.59
CA LEU A 18 18.39 33.69 14.17
C LEU A 18 17.37 34.21 13.15
N VAL A 19 17.38 33.73 11.92
CA VAL A 19 16.32 34.02 10.96
C VAL A 19 15.25 32.94 11.11
N PRO A 20 14.03 33.26 11.61
CA PRO A 20 12.96 32.30 11.61
C PRO A 20 12.60 32.01 10.15
N GLN A 21 12.98 30.82 9.66
CA GLN A 21 12.68 30.27 8.35
C GLN A 21 11.17 29.95 8.21
N ARG A 22 10.28 30.83 8.67
CA ARG A 22 8.85 30.54 8.82
C ARG A 22 8.15 30.31 7.47
N GLY A 23 8.71 30.83 6.36
CA GLY A 23 8.20 30.66 5.00
C GLY A 23 8.67 29.40 4.27
N THR A 24 9.90 28.94 4.49
CA THR A 24 10.46 27.75 3.83
C THR A 24 9.99 26.45 4.47
N GLN A 25 9.76 26.48 5.79
CA GLN A 25 9.28 25.32 6.56
C GLN A 25 7.88 24.86 6.12
N ALA A 26 6.97 25.79 5.77
CA ALA A 26 5.65 25.42 5.26
C ALA A 26 5.72 24.78 3.87
N GLU A 27 6.57 25.33 2.99
CA GLU A 27 6.73 24.82 1.62
C GLU A 27 7.42 23.45 1.60
N GLU A 28 8.43 23.22 2.46
CA GLU A 28 9.04 21.91 2.66
C GLU A 28 8.03 20.91 3.24
N VAL A 29 7.26 21.29 4.26
CA VAL A 29 6.24 20.40 4.84
C VAL A 29 5.18 20.02 3.81
N ILE A 30 4.73 20.96 2.96
CA ILE A 30 3.75 20.69 1.89
C ILE A 30 4.32 19.75 0.83
N LYS A 31 5.60 19.89 0.48
CA LYS A 31 6.25 19.02 -0.52
C LYS A 31 6.60 17.64 0.04
N GLU A 32 7.02 17.56 1.30
CA GLU A 32 7.51 16.32 1.91
C GLU A 32 6.44 15.49 2.63
N ARG A 33 5.41 16.11 3.21
CA ARG A 33 4.41 15.40 4.02
C ARG A 33 3.15 15.04 3.24
N ILE A 34 2.90 15.68 2.11
CA ILE A 34 1.73 15.40 1.28
C ILE A 34 2.08 14.28 0.28
N PRO A 35 1.36 13.14 0.28
CA PRO A 35 1.57 12.08 -0.69
C PRO A 35 0.95 12.43 -2.04
N TRP A 36 1.61 13.34 -2.78
CA TRP A 36 1.15 13.82 -4.10
C TRP A 36 0.88 12.69 -5.10
N ASN A 37 1.68 11.63 -5.07
CA ASN A 37 1.48 10.45 -5.92
C ASN A 37 0.13 9.77 -5.64
N THR A 38 -0.26 9.63 -4.38
CA THR A 38 -1.54 9.04 -3.97
C THR A 38 -2.71 9.93 -4.38
N LEU A 39 -2.59 11.26 -4.20
CA LEU A 39 -3.62 12.21 -4.60
C LEU A 39 -3.85 12.19 -6.11
N LEU A 40 -2.77 12.20 -6.90
CA LEU A 40 -2.86 12.11 -8.35
C LEU A 40 -3.48 10.76 -8.77
N MET A 41 -3.05 9.65 -8.19
CA MET A 41 -3.67 8.34 -8.46
C MET A 41 -5.17 8.31 -8.16
N LEU A 42 -5.60 8.83 -7.01
CA LEU A 42 -7.03 8.87 -6.67
C LEU A 42 -7.83 9.73 -7.65
N SER A 43 -7.23 10.83 -8.11
CA SER A 43 -7.85 11.75 -9.06
C SER A 43 -8.01 11.10 -10.44
N PHE A 44 -6.94 10.50 -10.98
CA PHE A 44 -7.00 9.79 -12.26
C PHE A 44 -7.95 8.60 -12.24
N THR A 45 -7.92 7.80 -11.17
CA THR A 45 -8.81 6.64 -11.02
C THR A 45 -10.27 7.04 -10.83
N GLY A 46 -10.54 8.15 -10.12
CA GLY A 46 -11.88 8.72 -9.98
C GLY A 46 -12.44 9.20 -11.32
N ILE A 47 -11.64 9.93 -12.12
CA ILE A 47 -12.04 10.37 -13.47
C ILE A 47 -12.26 9.16 -14.38
N TYR A 48 -11.35 8.18 -14.37
CA TYR A 48 -11.50 6.94 -15.14
C TYR A 48 -12.80 6.20 -14.79
N MET A 49 -13.10 6.03 -13.50
CA MET A 49 -14.32 5.34 -13.06
C MET A 49 -15.60 6.12 -13.38
N ALA A 50 -15.53 7.47 -13.35
CA ALA A 50 -16.64 8.31 -13.76
C ALA A 50 -16.99 8.13 -15.26
N LEU A 51 -16.00 7.82 -16.10
CA LEU A 51 -16.21 7.48 -17.51
C LEU A 51 -16.57 6.00 -17.70
N ALA A 52 -15.96 5.08 -16.94
CA ALA A 52 -16.13 3.65 -17.10
C ALA A 52 -17.58 3.18 -16.83
N LYS A 53 -18.25 3.78 -15.84
CA LYS A 53 -19.64 3.47 -15.49
C LYS A 53 -20.64 3.73 -16.64
N PRO A 54 -20.75 4.96 -17.19
CA PRO A 54 -21.70 5.22 -18.29
C PRO A 54 -21.32 4.51 -19.59
N LEU A 55 -20.04 4.17 -19.79
CA LEU A 55 -19.57 3.45 -20.98
C LEU A 55 -19.80 1.94 -20.92
N GLY A 56 -20.35 1.40 -19.82
CA GLY A 56 -20.62 -0.04 -19.68
C GLY A 56 -19.36 -0.90 -19.52
N VAL A 57 -18.21 -0.27 -19.19
CA VAL A 57 -16.92 -0.97 -19.10
C VAL A 57 -16.92 -1.96 -17.92
N ILE A 58 -17.62 -1.61 -16.83
CA ILE A 58 -17.70 -2.45 -15.63
C ILE A 58 -18.47 -3.72 -15.94
N GLU A 59 -19.60 -3.61 -16.65
CA GLU A 59 -20.48 -4.70 -17.07
C GLU A 59 -19.76 -5.60 -18.08
N PHE A 60 -19.02 -5.02 -19.02
CA PHE A 60 -18.21 -5.78 -19.96
C PHE A 60 -17.08 -6.57 -19.26
N MET A 61 -16.32 -5.94 -18.37
CA MET A 61 -15.23 -6.60 -17.65
C MET A 61 -15.72 -7.64 -16.65
N SER A 62 -16.82 -7.36 -15.95
CA SER A 62 -17.43 -8.32 -15.03
C SER A 62 -18.03 -9.51 -15.76
N GLY A 63 -18.69 -9.31 -16.90
CA GLY A 63 -19.19 -10.40 -17.74
C GLY A 63 -18.07 -11.27 -18.30
N PHE A 64 -16.95 -10.66 -18.74
CA PHE A 64 -15.76 -11.42 -19.14
C PHE A 64 -15.18 -12.26 -18.00
N LEU A 65 -15.09 -11.67 -16.80
CA LEU A 65 -14.56 -12.34 -15.62
C LEU A 65 -15.44 -13.50 -15.16
N GLN A 66 -16.77 -13.31 -15.17
CA GLN A 66 -17.76 -14.34 -14.84
C GLN A 66 -17.74 -15.53 -15.80
N ASN A 67 -17.53 -15.27 -17.09
CA ASN A 67 -17.45 -16.32 -18.11
C ASN A 67 -16.14 -17.12 -18.02
N THR A 68 -15.10 -16.55 -17.41
CA THR A 68 -13.77 -17.17 -17.31
C THR A 68 -13.55 -17.86 -15.96
N ILE A 69 -14.07 -17.30 -14.87
CA ILE A 69 -13.79 -17.72 -13.50
C ILE A 69 -15.11 -17.95 -12.75
N PRO A 70 -15.29 -19.10 -12.07
CA PRO A 70 -16.45 -19.32 -11.22
C PRO A 70 -16.49 -18.28 -10.08
N ALA A 71 -17.65 -17.70 -9.79
CA ALA A 71 -17.79 -16.62 -8.81
C ALA A 71 -17.13 -16.92 -7.44
N ASN A 72 -17.22 -18.17 -6.98
CA ASN A 72 -16.65 -18.62 -5.71
C ASN A 72 -15.11 -18.56 -5.65
N TRP A 73 -14.43 -18.53 -6.80
CA TRP A 73 -12.97 -18.45 -6.91
C TRP A 73 -12.44 -17.03 -7.09
N ILE A 74 -13.30 -16.06 -7.40
CA ILE A 74 -12.89 -14.67 -7.62
C ILE A 74 -12.33 -14.06 -6.34
N LEU A 75 -13.01 -14.23 -5.20
CA LEU A 75 -12.58 -13.65 -3.93
C LEU A 75 -11.28 -14.28 -3.38
N PRO A 76 -11.11 -15.63 -3.34
CA PRO A 76 -9.83 -16.25 -3.01
C PRO A 76 -8.70 -15.84 -3.98
N GLY A 77 -9.03 -15.70 -5.27
CA GLY A 77 -8.08 -15.24 -6.28
C GLY A 77 -7.58 -13.82 -6.01
N ILE A 78 -8.47 -12.90 -5.65
CA ILE A 78 -8.11 -11.53 -5.26
C ILE A 78 -7.18 -11.56 -4.05
N VAL A 79 -7.52 -12.32 -3.00
CA VAL A 79 -6.67 -12.44 -1.80
C VAL A 79 -5.28 -12.95 -2.17
N LEU A 80 -5.18 -14.01 -2.97
CA LEU A 80 -3.90 -14.58 -3.39
C LEU A 80 -3.06 -13.57 -4.19
N ILE A 81 -3.67 -12.87 -5.15
CA ILE A 81 -2.99 -11.85 -5.95
C ILE A 81 -2.53 -10.70 -5.05
N MET A 82 -3.35 -10.25 -4.10
CA MET A 82 -2.97 -9.20 -3.15
C MET A 82 -1.84 -9.66 -2.24
N CYS A 83 -1.83 -10.91 -1.77
CA CYS A 83 -0.73 -11.48 -0.99
C CYS A 83 0.59 -11.44 -1.77
N ILE A 84 0.55 -11.86 -3.05
CA ILE A 84 1.74 -11.89 -3.90
C ILE A 84 2.22 -10.47 -4.23
N LEU A 85 1.31 -9.58 -4.66
CA LEU A 85 1.64 -8.19 -5.00
C LEU A 85 2.17 -7.42 -3.81
N SER A 86 1.68 -7.72 -2.61
CA SER A 86 2.11 -7.03 -1.40
C SER A 86 3.57 -7.35 -1.01
N PHE A 87 4.19 -8.42 -1.54
CA PHE A 87 5.63 -8.65 -1.40
C PHE A 87 6.47 -7.64 -2.19
N PHE A 88 5.92 -7.09 -3.27
CA PHE A 88 6.64 -6.20 -4.19
C PHE A 88 6.20 -4.74 -4.08
N VAL A 89 4.97 -4.49 -3.64
CA VAL A 89 4.35 -3.17 -3.66
C VAL A 89 3.85 -2.80 -2.26
N SER A 90 4.10 -1.56 -1.85
CA SER A 90 3.64 -1.04 -0.56
C SER A 90 2.12 -0.86 -0.53
N GLY A 91 1.50 -1.13 0.62
CA GLY A 91 0.05 -0.96 0.82
C GLY A 91 -0.44 0.46 0.55
N SER A 92 0.41 1.48 0.71
CA SER A 92 0.10 2.88 0.40
C SER A 92 -0.17 3.15 -1.09
N VAL A 93 0.30 2.26 -1.98
CA VAL A 93 0.07 2.32 -3.42
C VAL A 93 -1.04 1.38 -3.85
N ILE A 94 -1.16 0.20 -3.22
CA ILE A 94 -2.16 -0.80 -3.61
C ILE A 94 -3.58 -0.36 -3.21
N MET A 95 -3.75 0.19 -2.01
CA MET A 95 -5.04 0.66 -1.51
C MET A 95 -5.77 1.62 -2.48
N PRO A 96 -5.15 2.72 -2.95
CA PRO A 96 -5.79 3.60 -3.91
C PRO A 96 -6.01 2.96 -5.29
N MET A 97 -5.21 1.95 -5.68
CA MET A 97 -5.47 1.17 -6.91
C MET A 97 -6.67 0.23 -6.79
N MET A 98 -6.94 -0.29 -5.59
CA MET A 98 -8.06 -1.21 -5.38
C MET A 98 -9.41 -0.52 -5.44
N LEU A 99 -9.50 0.72 -4.99
CA LEU A 99 -10.76 1.49 -4.97
C LEU A 99 -11.53 1.49 -6.29
N PRO A 100 -10.93 1.82 -7.45
CA PRO A 100 -11.65 1.76 -8.73
C PRO A 100 -12.05 0.34 -9.12
N LEU A 101 -11.30 -0.70 -8.73
CA LEU A 101 -11.54 -2.08 -9.15
C LEU A 101 -12.63 -2.79 -8.32
N MET A 102 -12.95 -2.29 -7.12
CA MET A 102 -14.01 -2.83 -6.25
C MET A 102 -15.36 -3.03 -6.96
N PRO A 103 -15.93 -2.06 -7.71
CA PRO A 103 -17.20 -2.27 -8.40
C PRO A 103 -17.12 -3.35 -9.48
N VAL A 104 -15.99 -3.49 -10.19
CA VAL A 104 -15.80 -4.55 -11.20
C VAL A 104 -15.87 -5.93 -10.56
N PHE A 105 -15.16 -6.13 -9.44
CA PHE A 105 -15.18 -7.39 -8.72
C PHE A 105 -16.50 -7.66 -8.02
N SER A 106 -17.16 -6.63 -7.49
CA SER A 106 -18.46 -6.76 -6.83
C SER A 106 -19.53 -7.21 -7.81
N THR A 107 -19.59 -6.59 -8.99
CA THR A 107 -20.50 -7.03 -10.05
C THR A 107 -20.14 -8.44 -10.55
N ALA A 108 -18.86 -8.76 -10.70
CA ALA A 108 -18.43 -10.07 -11.19
C ALA A 108 -18.70 -11.22 -10.20
N SER A 109 -18.46 -11.01 -8.91
CA SER A 109 -18.58 -12.06 -7.88
C SER A 109 -19.92 -12.05 -7.15
N ALA A 110 -20.77 -11.04 -7.37
CA ALA A 110 -21.99 -10.78 -6.61
C ALA A 110 -21.77 -10.63 -5.09
N VAL A 111 -20.55 -10.27 -4.68
CA VAL A 111 -20.15 -10.04 -3.29
C VAL A 111 -20.16 -8.54 -2.99
N PRO A 112 -20.58 -8.11 -1.78
CA PRO A 112 -20.50 -6.69 -1.40
C PRO A 112 -19.08 -6.15 -1.47
N MET A 113 -18.93 -4.89 -1.93
CA MET A 113 -17.63 -4.21 -2.04
C MET A 113 -16.85 -4.18 -0.72
N ALA A 114 -17.55 -4.11 0.43
CA ALA A 114 -16.94 -4.14 1.75
C ALA A 114 -16.17 -5.44 2.02
N ALA A 115 -16.75 -6.60 1.66
CA ALA A 115 -16.08 -7.88 1.85
C ALA A 115 -14.86 -8.03 0.93
N ILE A 116 -14.94 -7.51 -0.30
CA ILE A 116 -13.79 -7.45 -1.24
C ILE A 116 -12.67 -6.57 -0.67
N TYR A 117 -13.03 -5.41 -0.10
CA TYR A 117 -12.08 -4.52 0.54
C TYR A 117 -11.40 -5.18 1.75
N CYS A 118 -12.16 -5.82 2.63
CA CYS A 118 -11.61 -6.56 3.77
C CYS A 118 -10.69 -7.70 3.33
N ALA A 119 -11.08 -8.45 2.31
CA ALA A 119 -10.27 -9.53 1.73
C ALA A 119 -8.95 -9.00 1.16
N ALA A 120 -8.99 -7.90 0.41
CA ALA A 120 -7.79 -7.23 -0.08
C ALA A 120 -6.91 -6.71 1.06
N GLN A 121 -7.49 -6.10 2.09
CA GLN A 121 -6.78 -5.57 3.24
C GLN A 121 -6.09 -6.69 4.04
N ILE A 122 -6.76 -7.82 4.23
CA ILE A 122 -6.16 -9.01 4.87
C ILE A 122 -5.00 -9.54 4.03
N GLY A 123 -5.18 -9.63 2.70
CA GLY A 123 -4.10 -9.97 1.76
C GLY A 123 -2.88 -9.05 1.88
N LEU A 124 -3.12 -7.74 2.04
CA LEU A 124 -2.07 -6.73 2.20
C LEU A 124 -1.36 -6.79 3.56
N THR A 125 -2.07 -7.13 4.62
CA THR A 125 -1.46 -7.22 5.96
C THR A 125 -0.44 -8.36 6.09
N ILE A 126 -0.50 -9.39 5.24
CA ILE A 126 0.46 -10.51 5.25
C ILE A 126 1.88 -10.03 4.94
N SER A 127 2.04 -9.04 4.04
CA SER A 127 3.37 -8.54 3.73
C SER A 127 3.89 -7.56 4.76
N SER A 128 3.11 -7.02 5.70
CA SER A 128 3.66 -6.22 6.81
C SER A 128 4.68 -7.01 7.65
N ILE A 129 4.65 -8.35 7.57
CA ILE A 129 5.60 -9.27 8.22
C ILE A 129 6.85 -9.54 7.34
N SER A 130 6.80 -9.25 6.04
CA SER A 130 7.83 -9.56 5.04
C SER A 130 8.97 -8.52 5.03
N PRO A 131 10.23 -8.93 4.78
CA PRO A 131 11.38 -8.02 4.77
C PRO A 131 11.35 -7.00 3.61
N PHE A 132 10.50 -7.22 2.60
CA PHE A 132 10.36 -6.34 1.42
C PHE A 132 9.21 -5.32 1.53
N SER A 133 8.33 -5.45 2.53
CA SER A 133 7.31 -4.44 2.78
C SER A 133 7.90 -3.25 3.53
N GLN A 134 7.27 -2.09 3.39
CA GLN A 134 7.65 -0.84 4.05
C GLN A 134 7.81 -1.02 5.59
N GLY A 135 7.02 -1.91 6.21
CA GLY A 135 7.13 -2.27 7.62
C GLY A 135 8.33 -3.16 7.98
N GLY A 136 8.64 -4.18 7.17
CA GLY A 136 9.79 -5.06 7.41
C GLY A 136 11.13 -4.40 7.05
N ALA A 137 11.15 -3.58 5.99
CA ALA A 137 12.29 -2.77 5.62
C ALA A 137 12.68 -1.78 6.74
N ALA A 138 11.70 -1.15 7.40
CA ALA A 138 11.96 -0.26 8.54
C ALA A 138 12.64 -0.99 9.71
N ALA A 139 12.17 -2.19 10.06
CA ALA A 139 12.80 -3.02 11.10
C ALA A 139 14.24 -3.43 10.74
N LEU A 140 14.52 -3.64 9.45
CA LEU A 140 15.86 -3.98 8.95
C LEU A 140 16.80 -2.78 8.85
N THR A 141 16.28 -1.55 8.62
CA THR A 141 17.11 -0.34 8.60
C THR A 141 17.67 0.05 9.98
N GLY A 142 17.02 -0.38 11.06
CA GLY A 142 17.48 -0.13 12.43
C GLY A 142 18.56 -1.11 12.93
N CYS A 143 18.87 -2.16 12.18
CA CYS A 143 19.81 -3.20 12.58
C CYS A 143 21.16 -2.99 11.87
N THR A 144 22.19 -2.57 12.62
CA THR A 144 23.55 -2.34 12.10
C THR A 144 24.37 -3.61 11.93
N ASP A 145 23.89 -4.74 12.46
CA ASP A 145 24.58 -6.05 12.40
C ASP A 145 24.05 -6.92 11.25
N GLU A 146 24.90 -7.14 10.25
CA GLU A 146 24.61 -7.92 9.04
C GLU A 146 24.21 -9.38 9.33
N ALA A 147 24.72 -10.00 10.40
CA ALA A 147 24.38 -11.38 10.75
C ALA A 147 22.94 -11.50 11.28
N VAL A 148 22.52 -10.53 12.10
CA VAL A 148 21.16 -10.44 12.64
C VAL A 148 20.18 -10.07 11.52
N ARG A 149 20.56 -9.13 10.65
CA ARG A 149 19.78 -8.73 9.46
C ARG A 149 19.48 -9.92 8.54
N LYS A 150 20.47 -10.75 8.21
CA LYS A 150 20.26 -11.97 7.40
C LYS A 150 19.33 -12.99 8.07
N LYS A 151 19.43 -13.15 9.40
CA LYS A 151 18.55 -14.05 10.16
C LYS A 151 17.10 -13.55 10.16
N LEU A 152 16.90 -12.24 10.37
CA LEU A 152 15.59 -11.60 10.34
C LEU A 152 14.95 -11.68 8.94
N ILE A 153 15.70 -11.42 7.87
CA ILE A 153 15.21 -11.60 6.49
C ILE A 153 14.73 -13.04 6.28
N LYS A 154 15.53 -14.04 6.68
CA LYS A 154 15.16 -15.45 6.52
C LYS A 154 13.89 -15.81 7.32
N GLN A 155 13.77 -15.32 8.56
CA GLN A 155 12.60 -15.56 9.40
C GLN A 155 11.34 -14.85 8.91
N GLN A 156 11.46 -13.59 8.49
CA GLN A 156 10.34 -12.81 7.96
C GLN A 156 9.81 -13.39 6.64
N THR A 157 10.68 -13.83 5.73
CA THR A 157 10.27 -14.49 4.48
C THR A 157 9.55 -15.82 4.76
N ILE A 158 10.05 -16.65 5.66
CA ILE A 158 9.41 -17.93 6.00
C ILE A 158 8.05 -17.69 6.67
N LEU A 159 7.96 -16.75 7.60
CA LEU A 159 6.73 -16.43 8.31
C LEU A 159 5.65 -15.87 7.39
N SER A 160 6.02 -14.96 6.45
CA SER A 160 5.09 -14.44 5.44
C SER A 160 4.59 -15.53 4.49
N CYS A 161 5.42 -16.50 4.09
CA CYS A 161 4.97 -17.63 3.30
C CYS A 161 3.94 -18.49 4.05
N ILE A 162 4.17 -18.79 5.34
CA ILE A 162 3.24 -19.58 6.15
C ILE A 162 1.90 -18.84 6.32
N PHE A 163 1.93 -17.55 6.67
CA PHE A 163 0.71 -16.75 6.82
C PHE A 163 -0.09 -16.60 5.52
N SER A 164 0.60 -16.46 4.38
CA SER A 164 -0.03 -16.43 3.06
C SER A 164 -0.81 -17.71 2.76
N VAL A 165 -0.22 -18.87 3.04
CA VAL A 165 -0.87 -20.18 2.85
C VAL A 165 -2.07 -20.34 3.79
N VAL A 166 -1.94 -19.97 5.06
CA VAL A 166 -3.04 -20.06 6.04
C VAL A 166 -4.22 -19.17 5.65
N ILE A 167 -3.98 -17.92 5.27
CA ILE A 167 -5.05 -17.01 4.84
C ILE A 167 -5.66 -17.45 3.51
N PHE A 168 -4.88 -18.01 2.59
CA PHE A 168 -5.43 -18.58 1.37
C PHE A 168 -6.37 -19.76 1.65
N ILE A 169 -6.01 -20.63 2.61
CA ILE A 169 -6.87 -21.73 3.06
C ILE A 169 -8.14 -21.18 3.73
N ILE A 170 -8.03 -20.15 4.57
CA ILE A 170 -9.20 -19.49 5.20
C ILE A 170 -10.09 -18.81 4.14
N ALA A 171 -9.50 -18.24 3.09
CA ALA A 171 -10.22 -17.63 1.98
C ALA A 171 -11.05 -18.67 1.21
N ILE A 172 -10.47 -19.85 0.95
CA ILE A 172 -11.15 -20.98 0.29
C ILE A 172 -12.22 -21.59 1.20
N ALA A 173 -11.96 -21.69 2.51
CA ALA A 173 -12.88 -22.27 3.48
C ALA A 173 -14.14 -21.40 3.76
N GLY A 174 -14.29 -20.26 3.07
CA GLY A 174 -15.45 -19.39 3.22
C GLY A 174 -15.36 -18.45 4.43
N GLY A 175 -14.17 -18.19 4.97
CA GLY A 175 -13.99 -17.24 6.08
C GLY A 175 -14.51 -15.82 5.76
N PHE A 176 -14.56 -15.46 4.48
CA PHE A 176 -15.15 -14.19 4.01
C PHE A 176 -16.66 -14.23 3.81
N SER A 177 -17.27 -15.43 3.70
CA SER A 177 -18.72 -15.59 3.61
C SER A 177 -19.42 -15.15 4.91
N MET A 178 -18.77 -15.35 6.07
CA MET A 178 -19.29 -14.87 7.36
C MET A 178 -19.39 -13.34 7.48
N LEU A 179 -18.63 -12.60 6.68
CA LEU A 179 -18.68 -11.12 6.63
C LEU A 179 -19.79 -10.61 5.69
N GLY A 180 -20.22 -11.43 4.72
CA GLY A 180 -21.30 -11.11 3.80
C GLY A 180 -22.70 -11.27 4.42
N ASP A 181 -22.87 -12.19 5.37
CA ASP A 181 -24.16 -12.45 6.03
C ASP A 181 -24.50 -11.44 7.14
N SER A 182 -23.55 -10.60 7.54
CA SER A 182 -23.68 -9.63 8.64
C SER A 182 -23.93 -8.18 8.21
N ILE A 183 -24.09 -7.91 6.90
CA ILE A 183 -24.34 -6.55 6.36
C ILE A 183 -25.55 -6.59 5.41
#